data_AF-A0A6P8BX08-F1
#
_entry.id   AF-A0A6P8BX08-F1
#
_cell.length_a   1.000
_cell.length_b   1.000
_cell.length_c   1.000
_cell.angle_alpha   90.00
_cell.angle_beta   90.00
_cell.angle_gamma   90.00
#
_symmetry.space_group_name_H-M   'P 1'
#
loop_
_entity.id
_entity.type
_entity.pdbx_description
1 polymer ?
#
loop_
_entity_poly.entity_id
_entity_poly.type
_entity_poly.pdbx_seq_one_letter_code
_entity_poly.pdbx_strand_id
1 'polypeptide(L)'
;MVEENPRAHEKLSEAVWVYRTSKRDLTGATPFSLTCGHDAVLPVEINVRSARIAYQHSLVHGNYLEAMLVKLDDLDIKRVRAHQHMQVQTRRVVRAYDKKKMLGIEVEVELKQRYIIASVSAKIFSLLPLLISSKSITAIQP
;
A
#
# COMPACT_ATOMS: atom_id res chain seq x y z
N MET A 1 34.35 2.55 9.37
CA MET A 1 33.96 3.75 8.60
C MET A 1 33.00 3.28 7.54
N VAL A 2 31.73 3.70 7.60
CA VAL A 2 30.76 3.41 6.54
C VAL A 2 31.07 4.38 5.40
N GLU A 3 31.52 3.87 4.26
CA GLU A 3 31.64 4.70 3.06
C GLU A 3 30.26 5.25 2.69
N GLU A 4 30.11 6.56 2.78
CA GLU A 4 28.91 7.25 2.34
C GLU A 4 28.90 7.23 0.81
N ASN A 5 28.12 6.32 0.22
CA ASN A 5 27.94 6.25 -1.22
C ASN A 5 27.00 7.39 -1.66
N PRO A 6 27.47 8.41 -2.40
CA PRO A 6 26.65 9.58 -2.76
C PRO A 6 25.44 9.23 -3.65
N ARG A 7 25.44 8.05 -4.30
CA ARG A 7 24.30 7.53 -5.08
C ARG A 7 23.27 6.76 -4.25
N ALA A 8 23.45 6.66 -2.92
CA ALA A 8 22.50 5.96 -2.05
C ALA A 8 21.14 6.65 -2.02
N HIS A 9 21.10 7.99 -2.04
CA HIS A 9 19.86 8.77 -2.03
C HIS A 9 19.00 8.57 -3.29
N GLU A 10 19.64 8.47 -4.46
CA GLU A 10 18.97 8.19 -5.74
C GLU A 10 18.33 6.79 -5.73
N LYS A 11 19.12 5.77 -5.38
CA LYS A 11 18.63 4.38 -5.30
C LYS A 11 17.50 4.20 -4.28
N LEU A 12 17.58 4.90 -3.14
CA LEU A 12 16.52 4.89 -2.14
C LEU A 12 15.23 5.52 -2.69
N SER A 13 15.35 6.67 -3.36
CA SER A 13 14.20 7.37 -3.95
C SER A 13 13.50 6.52 -5.00
N GLU A 14 14.27 5.85 -5.87
CA GLU A 14 13.76 4.88 -6.83
C GLU A 14 13.07 3.70 -6.15
N ALA A 15 13.69 3.11 -5.12
CA ALA A 15 13.11 1.99 -4.39
C ALA A 15 11.79 2.36 -3.71
N VAL A 16 11.70 3.55 -3.12
CA VAL A 16 10.47 4.08 -2.52
C VAL A 16 9.41 4.33 -3.60
N TRP A 17 9.79 4.86 -4.76
CA TRP A 17 8.86 5.04 -5.88
C TRP A 17 8.28 3.71 -6.35
N VAL A 18 9.14 2.72 -6.64
CA VAL A 18 8.73 1.37 -7.05
C VAL A 18 7.85 0.72 -5.97
N TYR A 19 8.19 0.90 -4.69
CA TYR A 19 7.37 0.39 -3.59
C TYR A 19 5.95 0.96 -3.62
N ARG A 20 5.81 2.27 -3.83
CA ARG A 20 4.53 2.99 -3.80
C ARG A 20 3.65 2.67 -5.01
N THR A 21 4.25 2.45 -6.17
CA THR A 21 3.53 2.26 -7.44
C THR A 21 3.34 0.78 -7.83
N SER A 22 4.09 -0.14 -7.23
CA SER A 22 3.90 -1.58 -7.46
C SER A 22 2.81 -2.17 -6.58
N LYS A 23 2.02 -3.08 -7.17
CA LYS A 23 0.99 -3.84 -6.46
C LYS A 23 1.64 -4.76 -5.42
N ARG A 24 1.05 -4.82 -4.23
CA ARG A 24 1.52 -5.69 -3.14
C ARG A 24 0.69 -6.95 -3.07
N ASP A 25 1.35 -8.11 -3.01
CA ASP A 25 0.68 -9.41 -2.83
C ASP A 25 -0.17 -9.45 -1.57
N LEU A 26 0.25 -8.73 -0.52
CA LEU A 26 -0.45 -8.71 0.75
C LEU A 26 -1.78 -7.95 0.66
N THR A 27 -1.86 -6.84 -0.08
CA THR A 27 -3.07 -6.00 -0.13
C THR A 27 -3.82 -6.09 -1.44
N GLY A 28 -3.23 -6.68 -2.48
CA GLY A 28 -3.79 -6.73 -3.83
C GLY A 28 -3.85 -5.36 -4.53
N ALA A 29 -3.25 -4.32 -3.94
CA ALA A 29 -3.29 -2.94 -4.42
C ALA A 29 -1.92 -2.26 -4.30
N THR A 30 -1.74 -1.12 -4.96
CA THR A 30 -0.53 -0.28 -4.82
C THR A 30 -0.66 0.56 -3.55
N PRO A 31 0.41 0.78 -2.76
CA PRO A 31 0.34 1.66 -1.59
C PRO A 31 -0.15 3.06 -1.95
N PHE A 32 0.25 3.60 -3.11
CA PHE A 32 -0.20 4.90 -3.60
C PHE A 32 -1.73 4.94 -3.79
N SER A 33 -2.31 3.92 -4.43
CA SER A 33 -3.77 3.87 -4.67
C SER A 33 -4.60 3.84 -3.37
N LEU A 34 -4.07 3.22 -2.30
CA LEU A 34 -4.74 3.15 -0.99
C LEU A 34 -4.64 4.45 -0.20
N THR A 35 -3.64 5.29 -0.49
CA THR A 35 -3.47 6.60 0.13
C THR A 35 -4.23 7.68 -0.64
N CYS A 36 -4.13 7.69 -1.96
CA CYS A 36 -4.58 8.79 -2.83
C CYS A 36 -5.89 8.52 -3.58
N GLY A 37 -6.47 7.31 -3.50
CA GLY A 37 -7.73 6.98 -4.19
C GLY A 37 -7.58 6.57 -5.66
N HIS A 38 -6.42 6.80 -6.27
CA HIS A 38 -6.15 6.49 -7.68
C HIS A 38 -4.71 6.03 -7.89
N ASP A 39 -4.42 5.40 -9.03
CA ASP A 39 -3.07 4.95 -9.35
C ASP A 39 -2.12 6.12 -9.60
N ALA A 40 -0.83 5.96 -9.29
CA ALA A 40 0.17 6.99 -9.60
C ALA A 40 0.23 7.21 -11.11
N VAL A 41 0.48 8.45 -11.53
CA VAL A 41 0.83 8.74 -12.93
C VAL A 41 2.32 8.42 -13.08
N LEU A 42 2.65 7.46 -13.95
CA LEU A 42 4.05 7.08 -14.16
C LEU A 42 4.77 8.10 -15.05
N PRO A 43 6.06 8.37 -14.85
CA PRO A 43 6.83 9.27 -15.72
C PRO A 43 6.75 8.89 -17.20
N VAL A 44 6.72 7.59 -17.51
CA VAL A 44 6.55 7.10 -18.89
C VAL A 44 5.24 7.55 -19.52
N GLU A 45 4.14 7.60 -18.75
CA GLU A 45 2.84 8.05 -19.25
C GLU A 45 2.87 9.51 -19.68
N ILE A 46 3.63 10.34 -18.98
CA ILE A 46 3.83 11.76 -19.33
C ILE A 46 4.63 11.85 -20.62
N ASN A 47 5.76 11.13 -20.69
CA ASN A 47 6.65 11.14 -21.86
C ASN A 47 5.94 10.68 -23.13
N VAL A 48 5.11 9.63 -23.05
CA VAL A 48 4.36 9.11 -24.20
C VAL A 48 3.02 9.82 -24.42
N ARG A 49 2.66 10.82 -23.60
CA ARG A 49 1.35 11.48 -23.57
C ARG A 49 0.20 10.47 -23.59
N SER A 50 0.17 9.61 -22.59
CA SER A 50 -0.81 8.53 -22.48
C SER A 50 -2.26 9.06 -22.55
N ALA A 51 -3.20 8.18 -22.86
CA ALA A 51 -4.63 8.52 -22.89
C ALA A 51 -5.10 9.18 -21.58
N ARG A 52 -4.55 8.77 -20.44
CA ARG A 52 -4.85 9.36 -19.13
C ARG A 52 -4.42 10.83 -19.04
N ILE A 53 -3.23 11.14 -19.55
CA ILE A 53 -2.70 12.51 -19.61
C ILE A 53 -3.52 13.35 -20.59
N ALA A 54 -3.80 12.84 -21.79
CA ALA A 54 -4.62 13.53 -22.78
C ALA A 54 -6.03 13.84 -22.23
N TYR A 55 -6.66 12.86 -21.58
CA TYR A 55 -7.96 13.04 -20.93
C TYR A 55 -7.89 14.12 -19.84
N GLN A 56 -6.90 14.08 -18.96
CA GLN A 56 -6.74 15.09 -17.91
C GLN A 56 -6.58 16.50 -18.47
N HIS A 57 -5.83 16.68 -19.55
CA HIS A 57 -5.68 17.98 -20.22
C HIS A 57 -6.95 18.47 -20.92
N SER A 58 -7.85 17.57 -21.32
CA SER A 58 -9.12 17.92 -21.97
C SER A 58 -10.22 18.35 -20.99
N LEU A 59 -10.03 18.15 -19.68
CA LEU A 59 -11.02 18.48 -18.67
C LEU A 59 -10.94 19.95 -18.25
N VAL A 60 -12.10 20.61 -18.20
CA VAL A 60 -12.27 21.88 -17.50
C VAL A 60 -12.10 21.65 -16.00
N HIS A 61 -11.58 22.64 -15.26
CA HIS A 61 -11.23 22.54 -13.85
C HIS A 61 -12.34 21.93 -12.97
N GLY A 62 -13.61 22.34 -13.16
CA GLY A 62 -14.75 21.80 -12.43
C GLY A 62 -14.95 20.28 -12.64
N ASN A 63 -14.88 19.84 -13.89
CA ASN A 63 -15.04 18.42 -14.26
C ASN A 63 -13.88 17.56 -13.72
N TYR A 64 -12.67 18.13 -13.64
CA TYR A 64 -11.53 17.45 -13.03
C TYR A 64 -11.73 17.22 -11.53
N LEU A 65 -12.20 18.24 -10.80
CA LEU A 65 -12.48 18.13 -9.37
C LEU A 65 -13.56 17.08 -9.10
N GLU A 66 -14.66 17.11 -9.86
CA GLU A 66 -15.74 16.13 -9.73
C GLU A 66 -15.25 14.70 -9.98
N ALA A 67 -14.49 14.48 -11.05
CA ALA A 67 -13.89 13.17 -11.34
C ALA A 67 -12.91 12.69 -10.25
N MET A 68 -12.27 13.63 -9.53
CA MET A 68 -11.40 13.29 -8.40
C MET A 68 -12.19 12.94 -7.14
N LEU A 69 -13.28 13.65 -6.86
CA LEU A 69 -14.17 13.36 -5.73
C LEU A 69 -14.76 11.96 -5.82
N VAL A 70 -15.25 11.56 -7.00
CA VAL A 70 -15.77 10.19 -7.22
C VAL A 70 -14.71 9.13 -6.91
N LYS A 71 -13.44 9.36 -7.28
CA LYS A 71 -12.35 8.42 -6.97
C LYS A 71 -12.03 8.35 -5.48
N LEU A 72 -12.25 9.43 -4.75
CA LEU A 72 -12.10 9.49 -3.30
C LEU A 72 -13.25 8.77 -2.59
N ASP A 73 -14.47 8.85 -3.09
CA ASP A 73 -15.60 8.08 -2.55
C ASP A 73 -15.35 6.57 -2.64
N ASP A 74 -14.75 6.12 -3.73
CA ASP A 74 -14.35 4.71 -3.91
C ASP A 74 -13.16 4.28 -3.04
N LEU A 75 -12.43 5.23 -2.42
CA LEU A 75 -11.19 4.93 -1.72
C LEU A 75 -11.42 4.07 -0.48
N ASP A 76 -12.47 4.32 0.27
CA ASP A 76 -12.77 3.54 1.48
C ASP A 76 -13.19 2.10 1.11
N ILE A 77 -13.94 1.94 0.02
CA ILE A 77 -14.26 0.62 -0.53
C ILE A 77 -12.97 -0.12 -0.93
N LYS A 78 -12.02 0.56 -1.59
CA LYS A 78 -10.71 -0.02 -1.95
C LYS A 78 -9.92 -0.42 -0.71
N ARG A 79 -9.90 0.41 0.34
CA ARG A 79 -9.22 0.11 1.61
C ARG A 79 -9.82 -1.10 2.33
N VAL A 80 -11.15 -1.21 2.35
CA VAL A 80 -11.84 -2.38 2.93
C VAL A 80 -11.49 -3.65 2.16
N ARG A 81 -11.54 -3.63 0.82
CA ARG A 81 -11.15 -4.78 -0.02
C ARG A 81 -9.69 -5.16 0.19
N ALA A 82 -8.79 -4.19 0.24
CA ALA A 82 -7.37 -4.41 0.50
C ALA A 82 -7.12 -5.02 1.88
N HIS A 83 -7.89 -4.58 2.88
CA HIS A 83 -7.83 -5.16 4.22
C HIS A 83 -8.29 -6.61 4.25
N GLN A 84 -9.41 -6.93 3.60
CA GLN A 84 -9.90 -8.30 3.48
C GLN A 84 -8.89 -9.20 2.75
N HIS A 85 -8.30 -8.70 1.66
CA HIS A 85 -7.26 -9.42 0.93
C HIS A 85 -6.05 -9.72 1.82
N MET A 86 -5.61 -8.74 2.60
CA MET A 86 -4.53 -8.91 3.58
C MET A 86 -4.86 -9.95 4.64
N GLN A 87 -6.07 -9.96 5.19
CA GLN A 87 -6.46 -11.00 6.16
C GLN A 87 -6.36 -12.40 5.54
N VAL A 88 -6.85 -12.57 4.32
CA VAL A 88 -6.80 -13.86 3.60
C VAL A 88 -5.35 -14.26 3.34
N GLN A 89 -4.53 -13.37 2.82
CA GLN A 89 -3.14 -13.66 2.48
C GLN A 89 -2.28 -13.93 3.72
N THR A 90 -2.48 -13.17 4.80
CA THR A 90 -1.86 -13.43 6.10
C THR A 90 -2.20 -14.83 6.61
N ARG A 91 -3.48 -15.22 6.58
CA ARG A 91 -3.89 -16.58 7.00
C ARG A 91 -3.23 -17.66 6.15
N ARG A 92 -3.06 -17.45 4.84
CA ARG A 92 -2.37 -18.40 3.95
C ARG A 92 -0.91 -18.58 4.34
N VAL A 93 -0.20 -17.47 4.57
CA VAL A 93 1.21 -17.50 4.96
C VAL A 93 1.41 -18.17 6.31
N VAL A 94 0.58 -17.84 7.31
CA VAL A 94 0.62 -18.47 8.64
C VAL A 94 0.40 -19.98 8.53
N ARG A 95 -0.65 -20.41 7.81
CA ARG A 95 -0.91 -21.85 7.61
C ARG A 95 0.23 -22.58 6.91
N ALA A 96 0.83 -21.97 5.89
CA ALA A 96 1.96 -22.56 5.17
C ALA A 96 3.19 -22.72 6.08
N TYR A 97 3.47 -21.69 6.88
CA TYR A 97 4.56 -21.71 7.85
C TYR A 97 4.34 -22.78 8.92
N ASP A 98 3.16 -22.79 9.56
CA ASP A 98 2.81 -23.75 10.60
C ASP A 98 2.84 -25.19 10.08
N LYS A 99 2.36 -25.41 8.85
CA LYS A 99 2.43 -26.73 8.20
C LYS A 99 3.88 -27.19 8.00
N LYS A 100 4.78 -26.35 7.48
CA LYS A 100 6.20 -26.72 7.32
C LYS A 100 6.85 -27.00 8.67
N LYS A 101 6.55 -26.17 9.68
CA LYS A 101 7.03 -26.36 11.06
C LYS A 101 6.56 -27.69 11.67
N MET A 102 5.29 -28.05 11.48
CA MET A 102 4.72 -29.32 11.96
C MET A 102 5.35 -30.55 11.29
N LEU A 103 5.71 -30.43 10.01
CA LEU A 103 6.36 -31.50 9.24
C LEU A 103 7.88 -31.60 9.50
N GLY A 104 8.44 -30.74 10.36
CA GLY A 104 9.88 -30.70 10.61
C GLY A 104 10.71 -30.30 9.38
N ILE A 105 10.08 -29.70 8.36
CA ILE A 105 10.75 -29.27 7.13
C ILE A 105 11.42 -27.92 7.37
N GLU A 106 12.65 -27.77 6.88
CA GLU A 106 13.33 -26.49 6.92
C GLU A 106 12.51 -25.40 6.21
N VAL A 107 12.19 -24.34 6.94
CA VAL A 107 11.42 -23.23 6.39
C VAL A 107 12.37 -22.30 5.63
N GLU A 108 12.15 -22.20 4.32
CA GLU A 108 12.81 -21.27 3.42
C GLU A 108 12.79 -19.83 3.95
N VAL A 109 13.87 -19.09 3.67
CA VAL A 109 14.05 -17.68 4.09
C VAL A 109 12.91 -16.80 3.60
N GLU A 110 12.44 -17.01 2.38
CA GLU A 110 11.34 -16.22 1.80
C GLU A 110 10.04 -16.39 2.60
N LEU A 111 9.69 -17.63 2.97
CA LEU A 111 8.47 -17.89 3.74
C LEU A 111 8.58 -17.32 5.17
N LYS A 112 9.78 -17.35 5.77
CA LYS A 112 10.06 -16.68 7.05
C LYS A 112 9.84 -15.16 6.94
N GLN A 113 10.36 -14.52 5.89
CA GLN A 113 10.16 -13.08 5.66
C GLN A 113 8.68 -12.73 5.47
N ARG A 114 7.97 -13.48 4.62
CA ARG A 114 6.53 -13.30 4.41
C ARG A 114 5.74 -13.44 5.72
N TYR A 115 6.10 -14.40 6.57
CA TYR A 115 5.47 -14.62 7.87
C TYR A 115 5.67 -13.44 8.82
N ILE A 116 6.90 -12.91 8.92
CA ILE A 116 7.19 -11.73 9.74
C ILE A 116 6.37 -10.53 9.27
N ILE A 117 6.37 -10.27 7.96
CA ILE A 117 5.61 -9.15 7.36
C ILE A 117 4.11 -9.31 7.64
N ALA A 118 3.55 -10.50 7.45
CA ALA A 118 2.15 -10.80 7.73
C ALA A 118 1.79 -10.61 9.21
N SER A 119 2.70 -10.98 10.12
CA SER A 119 2.52 -10.84 11.57
C SER A 119 2.58 -9.38 12.03
N VAL A 120 3.55 -8.61 11.52
CA VAL A 120 3.70 -7.18 11.83
C VAL A 120 2.53 -6.36 11.28
N SER A 121 2.15 -6.61 10.02
CA SER A 121 1.01 -5.91 9.40
C SER A 121 -0.32 -6.20 10.10
N ALA A 122 -0.57 -7.44 10.52
CA ALA A 122 -1.76 -7.77 11.32
C ALA A 122 -1.81 -6.97 12.64
N LYS A 123 -0.66 -6.81 13.30
CA LYS A 123 -0.54 -6.06 14.56
C LYS A 123 -0.71 -4.55 14.37
N ILE A 124 -0.14 -3.98 13.31
CA ILE A 124 -0.34 -2.57 12.96
C ILE A 124 -1.82 -2.29 12.68
N PHE A 125 -2.49 -3.17 11.91
CA PHE A 125 -3.87 -2.95 11.53
C PHE A 125 -4.85 -3.15 12.69
N SER A 126 -4.61 -4.11 13.60
CA SER A 126 -5.45 -4.29 14.79
C SER A 126 -5.37 -3.11 15.77
N LEU A 127 -4.27 -2.34 15.73
CA LEU A 127 -4.05 -1.19 16.60
C LEU A 127 -4.48 0.14 15.96
N LEU A 128 -4.68 0.19 14.63
CA LEU A 128 -5.04 1.41 13.90
C LEU A 128 -6.35 2.06 14.38
N PRO A 129 -7.45 1.31 14.63
CA PRO A 129 -8.70 1.88 15.15
C PRO A 129 -8.54 2.48 16.56
N LEU A 130 -7.71 1.86 17.40
CA LEU A 130 -7.43 2.34 18.77
C LEU A 130 -6.63 3.65 18.77
N LEU A 131 -5.81 3.87 17.74
CA LEU A 131 -5.01 5.09 17.57
C LEU A 131 -5.81 6.27 17.02
N ILE A 132 -6.87 6.00 16.24
CA ILE A 132 -7.76 7.03 15.69
C ILE A 132 -8.81 7.44 16.75
N SER A 133 -9.37 6.47 17.49
CA SER A 133 -10.34 6.74 18.55
C SER A 133 -9.77 7.54 19.73
N SER A 134 -8.49 7.35 20.08
CA SER A 134 -7.86 8.10 21.19
C SER A 134 -7.61 9.57 20.85
N LYS A 135 -7.49 9.92 19.56
CA LYS A 135 -7.34 11.31 19.08
C LYS A 135 -8.68 12.03 18.92
N SER A 136 -9.79 11.31 18.74
CA SER A 136 -11.12 11.91 18.64
C SER A 136 -11.76 12.24 20.00
N ILE A 137 -11.27 11.65 21.10
CA ILE A 137 -11.84 11.85 22.45
C ILE A 137 -11.31 13.11 23.16
N THR A 138 -10.18 13.69 22.72
CA THR A 138 -9.61 14.91 23.33
C THR A 138 -10.02 16.23 22.64
N ALA A 139 -10.80 16.18 21.56
CA ALA A 139 -11.29 17.37 20.85
C ALA A 139 -12.78 17.69 21.12
N ILE A 140 -13.44 16.97 22.03
CA ILE A 140 -14.85 17.19 22.41
C ILE A 140 -14.95 17.27 23.95
N GLN A 141 -14.40 18.34 24.52
CA GLN A 141 -14.83 18.88 25.81
C GLN A 141 -14.93 20.41 25.63
N PRO A 142 -16.03 21.05 26.04
CA PRO A 142 -16.31 22.46 25.78
C PRO A 142 -15.33 23.42 26.49
#